data_AF-A0A2T3QMD8-F1
#
_entry.id   AF-A0A2T3QMD8-F1
#
_cell.length_a   1.000
_cell.length_b   1.000
_cell.length_c   1.000
_cell.angle_alpha   90.00
_cell.angle_beta   90.00
_cell.angle_gamma   90.00
#
_symmetry.space_group_name_H-M   'P 1'
#
loop_
_entity.id
_entity.type
_entity.pdbx_description
1 polymer ?
#
loop_
_entity_poly.entity_id
_entity_poly.type
_entity_poly.pdbx_seq_one_letter_code
_entity_poly.pdbx_strand_id
1 'polypeptide(L)'
;MNDNSEHNQLDEIGDNSLANSISSSLVNKYENKENSSYLASSKVIVDKFSEILTSQRVYDIFKSKSKYYAGIKSVRTSLKHIEIFISPQLARDMLQFSQRGAVNKNNKNRKLNRTKVNKYAEAMKAGKWCLTGEPIIISDDGEILNGHHRLQACLEAGVGFISTVTYGVTDDLSFAHIDVGNTRSRAQVLEMSGVKVSAPILSRVAMLAKAFDMTKNKFNFRGTQGTSFQPAEILSYVEEHEELALSVDFASTIVKRHKLESQISEPIYAFAHYLITQNLKELEFDCLPITPEVYLTRVISGLGLNSEEDIEYQVRNYLQSLVRESTSYALLCKLSAIFKGWNLHLNIPVTGNKVSVKRVAQFKRDADGNKLPLPSAGNINEAFTVPCLAKGTIPKRIHKQSNIQIKK
;
A
#
# COMPACT_ATOMS: atom_id res chain seq x y z
N MET A 1 13.89 -73.31 33.07
CA MET A 1 13.27 -71.99 33.30
C MET A 1 13.20 -71.33 31.94
N ASN A 2 11.97 -71.08 31.49
CA ASN A 2 11.64 -70.47 30.21
C ASN A 2 12.30 -69.10 30.08
N ASP A 3 12.71 -68.73 28.86
CA ASP A 3 12.18 -67.49 28.29
C ASP A 3 12.11 -67.56 26.77
N ASN A 4 10.96 -67.12 26.29
CA ASN A 4 10.52 -67.11 24.90
C ASN A 4 11.06 -65.90 24.13
N SER A 5 11.27 -66.15 22.85
CA SER A 5 11.17 -65.27 21.68
C SER A 5 10.40 -63.94 21.82
N GLU A 6 10.92 -62.84 21.26
CA GLU A 6 10.55 -62.34 19.91
C GLU A 6 11.17 -60.96 19.58
N HIS A 7 11.66 -60.85 18.34
CA HIS A 7 11.67 -59.66 17.45
C HIS A 7 12.55 -58.45 17.78
N ASN A 8 13.62 -58.27 16.99
CA ASN A 8 13.55 -57.36 15.84
C ASN A 8 14.75 -57.59 14.89
N GLN A 9 14.43 -58.15 13.72
CA GLN A 9 15.18 -57.93 12.49
C GLN A 9 15.02 -56.46 12.07
N LEU A 10 15.98 -55.97 11.27
CA LEU A 10 16.09 -54.67 10.61
C LEU A 10 17.02 -53.70 11.35
N ASP A 11 18.28 -53.68 10.93
CA ASP A 11 18.93 -52.46 10.41
C ASP A 11 20.32 -52.79 9.85
N GLU A 12 20.35 -53.62 8.79
CA GLU A 12 21.46 -53.66 7.83
C GLU A 12 21.23 -52.65 6.70
N ILE A 13 21.05 -51.36 7.02
CA ILE A 13 21.18 -50.30 6.01
C ILE A 13 21.75 -49.06 6.68
N GLY A 14 22.97 -48.68 6.28
CA GLY A 14 23.35 -47.28 6.28
C GLY A 14 24.58 -46.88 7.09
N ASP A 15 25.66 -47.67 7.07
CA ASP A 15 26.98 -47.07 7.27
C ASP A 15 27.39 -46.34 5.98
N ASN A 16 26.67 -45.25 5.70
CA ASN A 16 26.82 -44.49 4.47
C ASN A 16 28.06 -43.61 4.62
N SER A 17 29.24 -44.21 4.40
CA SER A 17 30.53 -43.53 4.42
C SER A 17 30.56 -42.29 3.51
N LEU A 18 29.71 -42.27 2.48
CA LEU A 18 29.48 -41.12 1.62
C LEU A 18 28.70 -40.00 2.33
N ALA A 19 27.69 -40.32 3.15
CA ALA A 19 26.96 -39.32 3.94
C ALA A 19 27.82 -38.72 5.06
N ASN A 20 28.65 -39.53 5.71
CA ASN A 20 29.62 -39.06 6.70
C ASN A 20 30.76 -38.27 6.04
N SER A 21 31.21 -38.67 4.84
CA SER A 21 32.19 -37.91 4.03
C SER A 21 31.61 -36.61 3.48
N ILE A 22 30.35 -36.59 3.04
CA ILE A 22 29.65 -35.37 2.60
C ILE A 22 29.38 -34.45 3.79
N SER A 23 28.97 -34.98 4.95
CA SER A 23 28.75 -34.21 6.17
C SER A 23 30.06 -33.61 6.68
N SER A 24 31.13 -34.40 6.79
CA SER A 24 32.46 -33.92 7.19
C SER A 24 33.12 -33.03 6.14
N SER A 25 32.89 -33.25 4.83
CA SER A 25 33.33 -32.36 3.75
C SER A 25 32.56 -31.05 3.73
N LEU A 26 31.25 -31.07 3.98
CA LEU A 26 30.43 -29.86 4.14
C LEU A 26 30.85 -29.09 5.39
N VAL A 27 30.99 -29.76 6.53
CA VAL A 27 31.47 -29.16 7.78
C VAL A 27 32.88 -28.60 7.62
N ASN A 28 33.83 -29.34 7.01
CA ASN A 28 35.17 -28.83 6.71
C ASN A 28 35.16 -27.68 5.68
N LYS A 29 34.22 -27.66 4.74
CA LYS A 29 34.03 -26.55 3.78
C LYS A 29 33.42 -25.31 4.42
N TYR A 30 32.70 -25.47 5.54
CA TYR A 30 32.19 -24.37 6.37
C TYR A 30 33.22 -23.88 7.40
N GLU A 31 34.10 -24.75 7.89
CA GLU A 31 35.11 -24.39 8.91
C GLU A 31 36.44 -23.88 8.32
N ASN A 32 36.85 -24.30 7.11
CA ASN A 32 38.17 -23.98 6.53
C ASN A 32 38.16 -22.98 5.37
N LYS A 33 37.14 -22.13 5.24
CA LYS A 33 37.25 -20.91 4.42
C LYS A 33 37.11 -19.71 5.32
N GLU A 34 38.04 -18.76 5.18
CA GLU A 34 37.77 -17.35 5.43
C GLU A 34 36.64 -16.92 4.47
N ASN A 35 35.41 -17.34 4.72
CA ASN A 35 34.25 -16.95 3.96
C ASN A 35 33.94 -15.50 4.34
N SER A 36 34.00 -14.61 3.35
CA SER A 36 33.55 -13.21 3.41
C SER A 36 32.04 -13.08 3.69
N SER A 37 31.28 -14.18 3.66
CA SER A 37 29.82 -14.21 3.79
C SER A 37 29.34 -14.40 5.24
N TYR A 38 28.22 -13.77 5.59
CA TYR A 38 27.55 -13.83 6.91
C TYR A 38 28.35 -13.23 8.06
N LEU A 39 29.12 -12.16 7.80
CA LEU A 39 29.96 -11.51 8.81
C LEU A 39 29.16 -11.03 10.03
N ALA A 40 27.91 -10.61 9.83
CA ALA A 40 27.00 -10.18 10.90
C ALA A 40 26.68 -11.27 11.94
N SER A 41 26.83 -12.55 11.59
CA SER A 41 26.59 -13.70 12.47
C SER A 41 27.87 -14.27 13.08
N SER A 42 29.04 -13.66 12.82
CA SER A 42 30.34 -14.18 13.24
C SER A 42 30.56 -14.01 14.75
N LYS A 43 30.55 -15.13 15.48
CA LYS A 43 30.90 -15.17 16.92
C LYS A 43 32.34 -14.70 17.16
N VAL A 44 33.25 -15.01 16.24
CA VAL A 44 34.67 -14.62 16.33
C VAL A 44 34.84 -13.09 16.34
N ILE A 45 34.08 -12.38 15.50
CA ILE A 45 34.13 -10.91 15.46
C ILE A 45 33.60 -10.32 16.78
N VAL A 46 32.51 -10.87 17.30
CA VAL A 46 31.94 -10.43 18.59
C VAL A 46 32.91 -10.69 19.73
N ASP A 47 33.58 -11.83 19.78
CA ASP A 47 34.45 -12.17 20.90
C ASP A 47 35.80 -11.43 20.86
N LYS A 48 36.36 -11.18 19.67
CA LYS A 48 37.66 -10.52 19.53
C LYS A 48 37.62 -8.99 19.43
N PHE A 49 36.53 -8.41 18.95
CA PHE A 49 36.48 -6.98 18.61
C PHE A 49 35.28 -6.24 19.23
N SER A 50 34.79 -6.73 20.38
CA SER A 50 33.72 -6.05 21.11
C SER A 50 34.20 -5.21 22.29
N GLU A 51 33.56 -4.05 22.46
CA GLU A 51 33.73 -3.17 23.60
C GLU A 51 32.34 -2.85 24.18
N ILE A 52 32.19 -2.89 25.52
CA ILE A 52 30.93 -2.52 26.17
C ILE A 52 30.69 -1.02 25.96
N LEU A 53 29.48 -0.67 25.50
CA LEU A 53 29.09 0.72 25.33
C LEU A 53 28.97 1.44 26.67
N THR A 54 29.46 2.67 26.72
CA THR A 54 29.30 3.54 27.90
C THR A 54 27.84 3.90 28.11
N SER A 55 27.44 4.12 29.37
CA SER A 55 26.06 4.50 29.73
C SER A 55 25.58 5.74 28.98
N GLN A 56 26.47 6.70 28.72
CA GLN A 56 26.15 7.89 27.92
C GLN A 56 25.79 7.52 26.48
N ARG A 57 26.58 6.67 25.81
CA ARG A 57 26.25 6.25 24.44
C ARG A 57 24.98 5.42 24.38
N VAL A 58 24.74 4.57 25.37
CA VAL A 58 23.47 3.83 25.48
C VAL A 58 22.30 4.81 25.64
N TYR A 59 22.46 5.87 26.44
CA TYR A 59 21.46 6.95 26.54
C TYR A 59 21.30 7.72 25.23
N ASP A 60 22.38 8.02 24.51
CA ASP A 60 22.29 8.77 23.26
C ASP A 60 21.46 8.00 22.21
N ILE A 61 21.56 6.67 22.19
CA ILE A 61 20.82 5.76 21.30
C ILE A 61 19.37 5.53 21.79
N PHE A 62 19.18 5.11 23.05
CA PHE A 62 17.88 4.61 23.56
C PHE A 62 17.12 5.62 24.42
N LYS A 63 17.69 6.80 24.67
CA LYS A 63 17.12 7.90 25.47
C LYS A 63 16.62 7.43 26.83
N SER A 64 15.42 7.85 27.25
CA SER A 64 14.82 7.52 28.56
C SER A 64 14.59 6.01 28.77
N LYS A 65 14.66 5.21 27.70
CA LYS A 65 14.54 3.75 27.76
C LYS A 65 15.89 3.05 27.98
N SER A 66 17.01 3.76 27.99
CA SER A 66 18.36 3.20 28.22
C SER A 66 18.45 2.34 29.49
N LYS A 67 17.70 2.70 30.54
CA LYS A 67 17.60 1.96 31.81
C LYS A 67 17.17 0.50 31.68
N TYR A 68 16.54 0.12 30.57
CA TYR A 68 16.09 -1.26 30.30
C TYR A 68 17.12 -2.09 29.53
N TYR A 69 18.20 -1.48 29.04
CA TYR A 69 19.20 -2.16 28.21
C TYR A 69 20.54 -2.25 28.96
N ALA A 70 21.00 -3.47 29.21
CA ALA A 70 22.28 -3.74 29.88
C ALA A 70 23.20 -4.60 28.99
N GLY A 71 24.51 -4.46 29.16
CA GLY A 71 25.50 -5.31 28.49
C GLY A 71 25.62 -5.11 26.97
N ILE A 72 25.23 -3.94 26.44
CA ILE A 72 25.31 -3.68 25.00
C ILE A 72 26.78 -3.59 24.58
N LYS A 73 27.17 -4.44 23.64
CA LYS A 73 28.49 -4.47 23.04
C LYS A 73 28.48 -3.71 21.71
N SER A 74 29.41 -2.78 21.55
CA SER A 74 29.81 -2.29 20.23
C SER A 74 30.80 -3.26 19.61
N VAL A 75 30.76 -3.42 18.29
CA VAL A 75 31.64 -4.33 17.55
C VAL A 75 32.26 -3.55 16.40
N ARG A 76 33.58 -3.65 16.22
CA ARG A 76 34.25 -3.02 15.07
C ARG A 76 34.16 -3.94 13.85
N THR A 77 33.65 -3.39 12.74
CA THR A 77 33.56 -4.07 11.45
C THR A 77 34.21 -3.22 10.36
N SER A 78 34.29 -3.74 9.13
CA SER A 78 34.74 -2.98 7.94
C SER A 78 33.75 -1.88 7.53
N LEU A 79 32.52 -1.93 8.04
CA LEU A 79 31.43 -1.03 7.67
C LEU A 79 31.66 0.38 8.23
N LYS A 80 31.62 1.38 7.35
CA LYS A 80 31.78 2.80 7.69
C LYS A 80 30.55 3.59 7.27
N HIS A 81 30.29 4.69 7.95
CA HIS A 81 29.13 5.56 7.70
C HIS A 81 29.56 7.04 7.65
N ILE A 82 29.00 7.81 6.72
CA ILE A 82 29.21 9.26 6.62
C ILE A 82 27.98 9.94 6.01
N GLU A 83 27.55 11.09 6.54
CA GLU A 83 26.55 11.94 5.90
C GLU A 83 27.21 12.86 4.86
N ILE A 84 26.74 12.81 3.61
CA ILE A 84 27.22 13.72 2.55
C ILE A 84 26.05 14.39 1.82
N PHE A 85 26.32 15.57 1.26
CA PHE A 85 25.44 16.22 0.31
C PHE A 85 25.72 15.72 -1.11
N ILE A 86 24.71 15.09 -1.73
CA ILE A 86 24.81 14.55 -3.08
C ILE A 86 24.18 15.54 -4.06
N SER A 87 25.03 16.29 -4.77
CA SER A 87 24.60 17.18 -5.84
C SER A 87 24.16 16.39 -7.09
N PRO A 88 23.41 17.00 -8.03
CA PRO A 88 23.09 16.35 -9.31
C PRO A 88 24.35 15.96 -10.10
N GLN A 89 25.44 16.74 -10.01
CA GLN A 89 26.70 16.35 -10.65
C GLN A 89 27.28 15.10 -10.01
N LEU A 90 27.39 15.08 -8.66
CA LEU A 90 27.92 13.92 -7.96
C LEU A 90 27.07 12.67 -8.21
N ALA A 91 25.74 12.80 -8.24
CA ALA A 91 24.85 11.68 -8.56
C ALA A 91 25.09 11.12 -9.98
N ARG A 92 25.42 11.97 -10.97
CA ARG A 92 25.77 11.52 -12.33
C ARG A 92 27.05 10.70 -12.29
N ASP A 93 28.07 11.26 -11.65
CA ASP A 93 29.39 10.64 -11.58
C ASP A 93 29.33 9.31 -10.83
N MET A 94 28.60 9.25 -9.71
CA MET A 94 28.33 8.01 -8.98
C MET A 94 27.64 6.95 -9.86
N LEU A 95 26.59 7.33 -10.61
CA LEU A 95 25.90 6.40 -11.51
C LEU A 95 26.76 5.99 -12.71
N GLN A 96 27.67 6.82 -13.17
CA GLN A 96 28.53 6.54 -14.32
C GLN A 96 29.69 5.62 -13.93
N PHE A 97 30.41 5.97 -12.86
CA PHE A 97 31.69 5.33 -12.50
C PHE A 97 31.53 4.21 -11.46
N SER A 98 30.50 4.25 -10.63
CA SER A 98 30.32 3.32 -9.51
C SER A 98 29.12 2.39 -9.67
N GLN A 99 28.45 2.38 -10.83
CA GLN A 99 27.39 1.40 -11.08
C GLN A 99 27.92 -0.02 -11.24
N ARG A 100 27.13 -1.03 -10.84
CA ARG A 100 27.43 -2.44 -11.14
C ARG A 100 27.61 -2.64 -12.64
N GLY A 101 28.72 -3.24 -13.05
CA GLY A 101 29.12 -3.36 -14.46
C GLY A 101 30.20 -2.36 -14.89
N ALA A 102 30.28 -1.18 -14.27
CA ALA A 102 31.34 -0.20 -14.54
C ALA A 102 32.62 -0.54 -13.75
N VAL A 103 32.46 -0.95 -12.50
CA VAL A 103 33.56 -1.41 -11.63
C VAL A 103 33.84 -2.89 -11.87
N ASN A 104 32.83 -3.77 -11.76
CA ASN A 104 32.95 -5.19 -12.11
C ASN A 104 32.10 -5.54 -13.34
N LYS A 105 32.76 -5.81 -14.48
CA LYS A 105 32.11 -6.11 -15.77
C LYS A 105 31.23 -7.36 -15.77
N ASN A 106 31.39 -8.25 -14.80
CA ASN A 106 30.60 -9.48 -14.68
C ASN A 106 29.22 -9.24 -14.04
N ASN A 107 29.03 -8.09 -13.38
CA ASN A 107 27.79 -7.75 -12.69
C ASN A 107 26.89 -6.89 -13.58
N LYS A 108 25.57 -7.01 -13.38
CA LYS A 108 24.57 -6.14 -14.02
C LYS A 108 23.64 -5.54 -12.98
N ASN A 109 23.30 -4.27 -13.18
CA ASN A 109 22.33 -3.56 -12.36
C ASN A 109 20.90 -4.04 -12.62
N ARG A 110 20.05 -3.99 -11.58
CA ARG A 110 18.60 -4.16 -11.74
C ARG A 110 18.05 -3.04 -12.62
N LYS A 111 17.06 -3.35 -13.47
CA LYS A 111 16.35 -2.32 -14.24
C LYS A 111 15.71 -1.31 -13.28
N LEU A 112 15.93 -0.02 -13.52
CA LEU A 112 15.31 1.03 -12.72
C LEU A 112 13.80 1.03 -12.93
N ASN A 113 13.06 1.22 -11.83
CA ASN A 113 11.62 1.40 -11.88
C ASN A 113 11.34 2.89 -12.08
N ARG A 114 10.99 3.25 -13.32
CA ARG A 114 10.80 4.65 -13.73
C ARG A 114 9.76 5.37 -12.87
N THR A 115 8.67 4.69 -12.51
CA THR A 115 7.63 5.22 -11.63
C THR A 115 8.17 5.57 -10.24
N LYS A 116 9.03 4.71 -9.67
CA LYS A 116 9.64 4.95 -8.36
C LYS A 116 10.57 6.16 -8.40
N VAL A 117 11.37 6.28 -9.46
CA VAL A 117 12.29 7.42 -9.60
C VAL A 117 11.54 8.73 -9.82
N ASN A 118 10.54 8.77 -10.70
CA ASN A 118 9.77 10.00 -10.95
C ASN A 118 9.16 10.52 -9.65
N LYS A 119 8.63 9.64 -8.81
CA LYS A 119 8.08 9.98 -7.49
C LYS A 119 9.13 10.56 -6.55
N TYR A 120 10.32 9.96 -6.51
CA TYR A 120 11.41 10.49 -5.69
C TYR A 120 11.86 11.87 -6.19
N ALA A 121 11.94 12.05 -7.51
CA ALA A 121 12.30 13.32 -8.11
C ALA A 121 11.27 14.42 -7.78
N GLU A 122 9.97 14.11 -7.82
CA GLU A 122 8.89 15.02 -7.40
C GLU A 122 9.03 15.41 -5.92
N ALA A 123 9.28 14.46 -5.03
CA ALA A 123 9.47 14.74 -3.60
C ALA A 123 10.71 15.61 -3.34
N MET A 124 11.82 15.36 -4.04
CA MET A 124 13.03 16.19 -3.97
C MET A 124 12.78 17.61 -4.48
N LYS A 125 12.13 17.77 -5.65
CA LYS A 125 11.76 19.09 -6.20
C LYS A 125 10.85 19.87 -5.26
N ALA A 126 9.93 19.19 -4.58
CA ALA A 126 8.99 19.80 -3.65
C ALA A 126 9.61 20.14 -2.28
N GLY A 127 10.90 19.84 -2.05
CA GLY A 127 11.53 20.02 -0.72
C GLY A 127 10.96 19.08 0.35
N LYS A 128 10.26 18.01 -0.05
CA LYS A 128 9.62 17.03 0.84
C LYS A 128 10.45 15.74 0.95
N TRP A 129 11.74 15.80 0.65
CA TRP A 129 12.65 14.66 0.75
C TRP A 129 13.26 14.58 2.15
N CYS A 130 12.91 13.54 2.92
CA CYS A 130 13.40 13.38 4.28
C CYS A 130 14.77 12.70 4.32
N LEU A 131 15.62 13.11 5.27
CA LEU A 131 16.79 12.33 5.67
C LEU A 131 16.29 11.10 6.45
N THR A 132 16.41 9.93 5.83
CA THR A 132 16.01 8.65 6.43
C THR A 132 17.23 7.84 6.87
N GLY A 133 17.01 6.83 7.71
CA GLY A 133 18.04 5.85 8.05
C GLY A 133 18.37 4.86 6.91
N GLU A 134 17.86 5.07 5.69
CA GLU A 134 18.22 4.24 4.53
C GLU A 134 19.45 4.85 3.84
N PRO A 135 20.63 4.21 3.89
CA PRO A 135 21.84 4.79 3.30
C PRO A 135 21.94 4.54 1.79
N ILE A 136 22.81 5.29 1.10
CA ILE A 136 23.44 4.83 -0.15
C ILE A 136 24.50 3.81 0.27
N ILE A 137 24.46 2.60 -0.30
CA ILE A 137 25.37 1.53 0.10
C ILE A 137 26.39 1.31 -1.01
N ILE A 138 27.67 1.32 -0.66
CA ILE A 138 28.81 1.13 -1.56
C ILE A 138 29.62 -0.09 -1.08
N SER A 139 29.96 -1.01 -1.99
CA SER A 139 30.83 -2.15 -1.71
C SER A 139 32.26 -1.72 -1.39
N ASP A 140 33.08 -2.63 -0.89
CA ASP A 140 34.51 -2.36 -0.67
C ASP A 140 35.24 -1.97 -1.97
N ASP A 141 34.84 -2.56 -3.10
CA ASP A 141 35.36 -2.23 -4.45
C ASP A 141 34.82 -0.91 -5.03
N GLY A 142 33.90 -0.23 -4.34
CA GLY A 142 33.30 1.01 -4.82
C GLY A 142 32.04 0.83 -5.68
N GLU A 143 31.44 -0.36 -5.72
CA GLU A 143 30.15 -0.59 -6.41
C GLU A 143 28.97 -0.08 -5.59
N ILE A 144 28.06 0.66 -6.22
CA ILE A 144 26.79 1.02 -5.59
C ILE A 144 25.92 -0.25 -5.48
N LEU A 145 25.62 -0.66 -4.26
CA LEU A 145 24.74 -1.79 -3.95
C LEU A 145 23.29 -1.33 -3.71
N ASN A 146 23.10 -0.15 -3.10
CA ASN A 146 21.79 0.46 -2.89
C ASN A 146 21.82 1.95 -3.15
N GLY A 147 20.69 2.52 -3.57
CA GLY A 147 20.53 3.97 -3.76
C GLY A 147 20.35 4.43 -5.21
N HIS A 148 20.45 3.52 -6.19
CA HIS A 148 20.32 3.87 -7.61
C HIS A 148 19.07 4.70 -7.97
N HIS A 149 17.90 4.36 -7.40
CA HIS A 149 16.68 5.14 -7.64
C HIS A 149 16.75 6.56 -7.07
N ARG A 150 17.46 6.75 -5.95
CA ARG A 150 17.62 8.06 -5.29
C ARG A 150 18.62 8.93 -6.03
N LEU A 151 19.73 8.34 -6.48
CA LEU A 151 20.71 9.02 -7.34
C LEU A 151 20.06 9.47 -8.65
N GLN A 152 19.34 8.58 -9.33
CA GLN A 152 18.64 8.93 -10.57
C GLN A 152 17.56 9.98 -10.33
N ALA A 153 16.87 9.93 -9.19
CA ALA A 153 15.87 10.93 -8.82
C ALA A 153 16.49 12.31 -8.63
N CYS A 154 17.65 12.41 -7.98
CA CYS A 154 18.42 13.65 -7.84
C CYS A 154 18.75 14.27 -9.21
N LEU A 155 19.12 13.44 -10.19
CA LEU A 155 19.36 13.88 -11.57
C LEU A 155 18.12 14.47 -12.23
N GLU A 156 17.00 13.78 -12.12
CA GLU A 156 15.73 14.21 -12.72
C GLU A 156 15.07 15.35 -11.97
N ALA A 157 15.35 15.45 -10.67
CA ALA A 157 14.96 16.57 -9.83
C ALA A 157 15.72 17.83 -10.21
N GLY A 158 17.00 17.71 -10.56
CA GLY A 158 17.91 18.85 -10.68
C GLY A 158 18.25 19.47 -9.32
N VAL A 159 17.97 18.76 -8.22
CA VAL A 159 18.14 19.24 -6.83
C VAL A 159 18.92 18.18 -6.05
N GLY A 160 19.93 18.62 -5.29
CA GLY A 160 20.72 17.73 -4.45
C GLY A 160 20.01 17.31 -3.18
N PHE A 161 20.47 16.23 -2.54
CA PHE A 161 19.92 15.73 -1.28
C PHE A 161 21.01 15.25 -0.33
N ILE A 162 20.75 15.29 0.98
CA ILE A 162 21.64 14.74 1.99
C ILE A 162 21.32 13.25 2.16
N SER A 163 22.35 12.41 2.26
CA SER A 163 22.19 10.99 2.56
C SER A 163 23.34 10.49 3.43
N THR A 164 23.04 9.58 4.34
CA THR A 164 24.05 8.68 4.90
C THR A 164 24.56 7.77 3.79
N VAL A 165 25.88 7.63 3.70
CA VAL A 165 26.59 6.70 2.83
C VAL A 165 27.23 5.65 3.73
N THR A 166 26.88 4.39 3.46
CA THR A 166 27.50 3.24 4.11
C THR A 166 28.45 2.58 3.12
N TYR A 167 29.72 2.43 3.47
CA TYR A 167 30.76 1.93 2.57
C TYR A 167 31.71 0.95 3.26
N GLY A 168 32.50 0.20 2.48
CA GLY A 168 33.33 -0.90 2.97
C GLY A 168 32.55 -2.21 3.19
N VAL A 169 31.49 -2.43 2.42
CA VAL A 169 30.72 -3.69 2.48
C VAL A 169 31.51 -4.79 1.78
N THR A 170 32.07 -5.70 2.57
CA THR A 170 32.90 -6.84 2.13
C THR A 170 32.13 -8.15 2.04
N ASP A 171 30.90 -8.21 2.54
CA ASP A 171 30.10 -9.44 2.53
C ASP A 171 29.39 -9.60 1.18
N ASP A 172 29.84 -10.61 0.43
CA ASP A 172 29.42 -10.90 -0.94
C ASP A 172 27.91 -11.19 -1.08
N LEU A 173 27.22 -11.62 -0.02
CA LEU A 173 25.77 -11.85 -0.04
C LEU A 173 24.96 -10.62 0.35
N SER A 174 25.60 -9.53 0.79
CA SER A 174 24.91 -8.31 1.23
C SER A 174 23.96 -7.79 0.16
N PHE A 175 24.34 -7.84 -1.13
CA PHE A 175 23.49 -7.35 -2.21
C PHE A 175 22.18 -8.16 -2.36
N ALA A 176 22.18 -9.44 -2.02
CA ALA A 176 21.01 -10.30 -2.12
C ALA A 176 20.02 -10.07 -0.97
N HIS A 177 20.45 -9.44 0.12
CA HIS A 177 19.63 -9.12 1.29
C HIS A 177 19.21 -7.64 1.38
N ILE A 178 19.79 -6.78 0.55
CA ILE A 178 19.39 -5.36 0.43
C ILE A 178 18.01 -5.26 -0.22
N ASP A 179 17.15 -4.42 0.37
CA ASP A 179 15.75 -4.19 -0.05
C ASP A 179 14.84 -5.44 -0.01
N VAL A 180 15.18 -6.49 0.76
CA VAL A 180 14.33 -7.71 0.92
C VAL A 180 13.19 -7.52 1.94
N GLY A 181 13.04 -6.31 2.50
CA GLY A 181 11.96 -5.98 3.44
C GLY A 181 10.66 -5.52 2.78
N ASN A 182 9.52 -5.78 3.43
CA ASN A 182 8.23 -5.23 3.01
C ASN A 182 8.26 -3.69 3.06
N THR A 183 7.90 -3.04 1.96
CA THR A 183 7.68 -1.59 1.94
C THR A 183 6.54 -1.25 2.89
N ARG A 184 6.75 -0.29 3.81
CA ARG A 184 5.68 0.17 4.73
C ARG A 184 4.44 0.57 3.93
N SER A 185 3.31 -0.03 4.27
CA SER A 185 2.02 0.30 3.66
C SER A 185 1.51 1.66 4.18
N ARG A 186 0.56 2.27 3.45
CA ARG A 186 -0.13 3.51 3.88
C ARG A 186 -0.79 3.34 5.25
N ALA A 187 -1.45 2.19 5.45
CA ALA A 187 -2.08 1.85 6.73
C ALA A 187 -1.04 1.75 7.86
N GLN A 188 0.10 1.10 7.63
CA GLN A 188 1.17 1.03 8.62
C GLN A 188 1.75 2.41 8.96
N VAL A 189 1.90 3.30 7.99
CA VAL A 189 2.34 4.68 8.25
C VAL A 189 1.33 5.44 9.10
N LEU A 190 0.03 5.30 8.82
CA LEU A 190 -1.03 5.91 9.64
C LEU A 190 -1.08 5.31 11.05
N GLU A 191 -0.90 4.00 11.19
CA GLU A 191 -0.82 3.34 12.50
C GLU A 191 0.36 3.85 13.31
N MET A 192 1.52 4.01 12.66
CA MET A 192 2.72 4.59 13.27
C MET A 192 2.55 6.08 13.62
N SER A 193 1.68 6.82 12.94
CA SER A 193 1.36 8.21 13.28
C SER A 193 0.35 8.35 14.43
N GLY A 194 -0.15 7.24 14.97
CA GLY A 194 -1.00 7.23 16.16
C GLY A 194 -2.48 7.47 15.91
N VAL A 195 -2.99 7.18 14.70
CA VAL A 195 -4.43 7.29 14.42
C VAL A 195 -5.25 6.39 15.37
N LYS A 196 -6.36 6.91 15.89
CA LYS A 196 -7.22 6.18 16.84
C LYS A 196 -8.29 5.30 16.18
N VAL A 197 -8.48 5.47 14.88
CA VAL A 197 -9.42 4.68 14.07
C VAL A 197 -8.67 3.60 13.30
N SER A 198 -9.41 2.70 12.63
CA SER A 198 -8.82 1.63 11.81
C SER A 198 -7.96 2.20 10.68
N ALA A 199 -6.63 2.09 10.82
CA ALA A 199 -5.68 2.60 9.85
C ALA A 199 -5.85 2.02 8.42
N PRO A 200 -6.18 0.72 8.23
CA PRO A 200 -6.52 0.18 6.91
C PRO A 200 -7.74 0.83 6.27
N ILE A 201 -8.79 1.10 7.05
CA ILE A 201 -10.03 1.73 6.56
C ILE A 201 -9.76 3.20 6.24
N LEU A 202 -9.13 3.93 7.16
CA LEU A 202 -8.77 5.34 6.97
C LEU A 202 -7.88 5.51 5.74
N SER A 203 -6.88 4.66 5.55
CA SER A 203 -6.06 4.68 4.33
C SER A 203 -6.92 4.52 3.07
N ARG A 204 -7.91 3.62 3.07
CA ARG A 204 -8.75 3.38 1.88
C ARG A 204 -9.66 4.56 1.58
N VAL A 205 -10.25 5.17 2.62
CA VAL A 205 -11.12 6.34 2.51
C VAL A 205 -10.32 7.56 2.04
N ALA A 206 -9.16 7.82 2.63
CA ALA A 206 -8.25 8.90 2.22
C ALA A 206 -7.83 8.78 0.75
N MET A 207 -7.50 7.56 0.28
CA MET A 207 -7.19 7.34 -1.13
C MET A 207 -8.39 7.63 -2.05
N LEU A 208 -9.62 7.30 -1.64
CA LEU A 208 -10.82 7.57 -2.43
C LEU A 208 -11.13 9.07 -2.48
N ALA A 209 -11.06 9.75 -1.34
CA ALA A 209 -11.26 11.19 -1.21
C ALA A 209 -10.23 11.97 -2.04
N LYS A 210 -8.95 11.68 -1.87
CA LYS A 210 -7.90 12.31 -2.67
C LYS A 210 -8.06 12.06 -4.18
N ALA A 211 -8.40 10.83 -4.58
CA ALA A 211 -8.67 10.54 -5.98
C ALA A 211 -9.89 11.31 -6.53
N PHE A 212 -10.91 11.53 -5.68
CA PHE A 212 -12.08 12.32 -6.03
C PHE A 212 -11.71 13.79 -6.23
N ASP A 213 -10.94 14.38 -5.32
CA ASP A 213 -10.49 15.78 -5.40
C ASP A 213 -9.63 16.06 -6.63
N MET A 214 -8.78 15.11 -7.02
CA MET A 214 -7.98 15.19 -8.25
C MET A 214 -8.80 15.04 -9.54
N THR A 215 -10.06 14.60 -9.44
CA THR A 215 -10.91 14.39 -10.61
C THR A 215 -11.51 15.72 -11.08
N LYS A 216 -10.92 16.31 -12.14
CA LYS A 216 -11.36 17.60 -12.73
C LYS A 216 -12.88 17.73 -12.94
N ASN A 217 -13.52 16.67 -13.43
CA ASN A 217 -14.98 16.61 -13.54
C ASN A 217 -15.47 15.48 -12.61
N LYS A 218 -16.11 15.85 -11.50
CA LYS A 218 -16.56 14.93 -10.44
C LYS A 218 -17.44 13.77 -10.97
N PHE A 219 -18.22 14.00 -12.04
CA PHE A 219 -19.03 12.96 -12.69
C PHE A 219 -18.20 11.87 -13.43
N ASN A 220 -16.92 12.14 -13.66
CA ASN A 220 -15.94 11.22 -14.25
C ASN A 220 -15.17 10.41 -13.19
N PHE A 221 -15.47 10.54 -11.89
CA PHE A 221 -14.76 9.80 -10.86
C PHE A 221 -14.89 8.28 -11.05
N ARG A 222 -13.77 7.55 -11.08
CA ARG A 222 -13.73 6.10 -11.28
C ARG A 222 -12.93 5.37 -10.19
N GLY A 223 -12.96 5.89 -8.97
CA GLY A 223 -12.24 5.32 -7.83
C GLY A 223 -10.75 5.60 -7.91
N THR A 224 -9.96 4.69 -7.34
CA THR A 224 -8.50 4.83 -7.23
C THR A 224 -7.73 4.22 -8.41
N GLN A 225 -8.42 3.80 -9.48
CA GLN A 225 -7.78 3.16 -10.63
C GLN A 225 -6.89 4.16 -11.37
N GLY A 226 -5.63 3.79 -11.61
CA GLY A 226 -4.63 4.67 -12.22
C GLY A 226 -3.99 5.68 -11.27
N THR A 227 -4.33 5.66 -9.98
CA THR A 227 -3.69 6.50 -8.96
C THR A 227 -2.50 5.79 -8.31
N SER A 228 -1.53 6.53 -7.77
CA SER A 228 -0.32 5.95 -7.17
C SER A 228 0.20 6.72 -5.95
N PHE A 229 -0.65 6.89 -4.93
CA PHE A 229 -0.35 7.72 -3.77
C PHE A 229 0.74 7.16 -2.87
N GLN A 230 1.66 7.96 -2.34
CA GLN A 230 2.68 7.50 -1.38
C GLN A 230 2.13 7.38 0.06
N PRO A 231 2.73 6.53 0.93
CA PRO A 231 2.36 6.49 2.34
C PRO A 231 2.43 7.87 3.02
N ALA A 232 3.52 8.60 2.84
CA ALA A 232 3.66 9.97 3.37
C ALA A 232 2.62 10.93 2.79
N GLU A 233 2.30 10.79 1.50
CA GLU A 233 1.30 11.62 0.83
C GLU A 233 -0.12 11.37 1.37
N ILE A 234 -0.45 10.13 1.74
CA ILE A 234 -1.72 9.81 2.39
C ILE A 234 -1.72 10.26 3.85
N LEU A 235 -0.58 10.17 4.54
CA LEU A 235 -0.46 10.72 5.89
C LEU A 235 -0.76 12.22 5.90
N SER A 236 -0.07 13.01 5.06
CA SER A 236 -0.32 14.46 4.97
C SER A 236 -1.76 14.78 4.58
N TYR A 237 -2.35 14.02 3.65
CA TYR A 237 -3.75 14.23 3.28
C TYR A 237 -4.71 13.95 4.44
N VAL A 238 -4.44 12.93 5.27
CA VAL A 238 -5.23 12.65 6.47
C VAL A 238 -5.06 13.74 7.53
N GLU A 239 -3.84 14.27 7.71
CA GLU A 239 -3.56 15.39 8.63
C GLU A 239 -4.29 16.67 8.20
N GLU A 240 -4.43 16.91 6.89
CA GLU A 240 -5.17 18.05 6.34
C GLU A 240 -6.70 17.87 6.38
N HIS A 241 -7.21 16.65 6.58
CA HIS A 241 -8.63 16.29 6.48
C HIS A 241 -9.06 15.39 7.65
N GLU A 242 -9.01 15.92 8.87
CA GLU A 242 -9.33 15.18 10.09
C GLU A 242 -10.76 14.60 10.09
N GLU A 243 -11.71 15.16 9.32
CA GLU A 243 -13.08 14.67 9.23
C GLU A 243 -13.20 13.30 8.55
N LEU A 244 -12.15 12.86 7.83
CA LEU A 244 -12.05 11.48 7.35
C LEU A 244 -12.09 10.50 8.52
N ALA A 245 -11.38 10.81 9.62
CA ALA A 245 -11.36 9.96 10.80
C ALA A 245 -12.73 9.90 11.48
N LEU A 246 -13.45 11.03 11.55
CA LEU A 246 -14.83 11.08 12.08
C LEU A 246 -15.77 10.19 11.26
N SER A 247 -15.67 10.25 9.92
CA SER A 247 -16.49 9.43 9.03
C SER A 247 -16.16 7.93 9.12
N VAL A 248 -14.87 7.60 9.34
CA VAL A 248 -14.44 6.22 9.59
C VAL A 248 -14.96 5.71 10.93
N ASP A 249 -14.85 6.51 11.99
CA ASP A 249 -15.34 6.13 13.33
C ASP A 249 -16.84 5.88 13.34
N PHE A 250 -17.63 6.80 12.76
CA PHE A 250 -19.07 6.65 12.59
C PHE A 250 -19.42 5.34 11.86
N ALA A 251 -18.86 5.14 10.66
CA ALA A 251 -19.18 3.97 9.85
C ALA A 251 -18.76 2.67 10.54
N SER A 252 -17.57 2.63 11.16
CA SER A 252 -17.09 1.46 11.89
C SER A 252 -17.97 1.15 13.12
N THR A 253 -18.44 2.15 13.87
CA THR A 253 -19.33 1.93 15.02
C THR A 253 -20.64 1.27 14.59
N ILE A 254 -21.29 1.78 13.53
CA ILE A 254 -22.57 1.24 13.07
C ILE A 254 -22.39 -0.15 12.43
N VAL A 255 -21.38 -0.34 11.56
CA VAL A 255 -21.15 -1.64 10.90
C VAL A 255 -20.75 -2.72 11.90
N LYS A 256 -19.95 -2.39 12.94
CA LYS A 256 -19.63 -3.37 13.99
C LYS A 256 -20.87 -3.81 14.77
N ARG A 257 -21.79 -2.89 15.04
CA ARG A 257 -23.06 -3.17 15.74
C ARG A 257 -24.03 -3.99 14.87
N HIS A 258 -24.06 -3.72 13.57
CA HIS A 258 -24.98 -4.33 12.60
C HIS A 258 -24.25 -5.12 11.51
N LYS A 259 -23.32 -5.97 11.96
CA LYS A 259 -22.39 -6.67 11.06
C LYS A 259 -23.10 -7.64 10.10
N LEU A 260 -24.19 -8.27 10.56
CA LEU A 260 -24.94 -9.25 9.77
C LEU A 260 -25.86 -8.57 8.75
N GLU A 261 -26.33 -7.37 9.07
CA GLU A 261 -27.24 -6.57 8.27
C GLU A 261 -26.50 -5.70 7.24
N SER A 262 -25.21 -5.47 7.46
CA SER A 262 -24.35 -4.69 6.59
C SER A 262 -24.12 -5.39 5.25
N GLN A 263 -24.47 -4.70 4.15
CA GLN A 263 -24.43 -5.27 2.80
C GLN A 263 -23.11 -5.01 2.07
N ILE A 264 -22.30 -4.04 2.52
CA ILE A 264 -21.04 -3.64 1.88
C ILE A 264 -19.96 -3.34 2.92
N SER A 265 -18.73 -3.12 2.46
CA SER A 265 -17.58 -2.91 3.34
C SER A 265 -17.54 -1.49 3.95
N GLU A 266 -17.03 -1.42 5.19
CA GLU A 266 -16.87 -0.18 5.98
C GLU A 266 -16.27 1.01 5.21
N PRO A 267 -15.20 0.86 4.40
CA PRO A 267 -14.62 2.00 3.69
C PRO A 267 -15.58 2.66 2.69
N ILE A 268 -16.56 1.92 2.15
CA ILE A 268 -17.52 2.49 1.19
C ILE A 268 -18.52 3.39 1.94
N TYR A 269 -19.02 2.94 3.09
CA TYR A 269 -19.90 3.75 3.93
C TYR A 269 -19.18 4.98 4.49
N ALA A 270 -17.96 4.81 5.00
CA ALA A 270 -17.15 5.92 5.51
C ALA A 270 -16.86 6.97 4.43
N PHE A 271 -16.52 6.54 3.20
CA PHE A 271 -16.32 7.46 2.09
C PHE A 271 -17.63 8.14 1.65
N ALA A 272 -18.75 7.43 1.67
CA ALA A 272 -20.05 8.02 1.37
C ALA A 272 -20.45 9.07 2.41
N HIS A 273 -20.26 8.77 3.70
CA HIS A 273 -20.48 9.70 4.80
C HIS A 273 -19.63 10.97 4.63
N TYR A 274 -18.32 10.79 4.38
CA TYR A 274 -17.40 11.90 4.15
C TYR A 274 -17.84 12.79 2.98
N LEU A 275 -18.14 12.22 1.81
CA LEU A 275 -18.54 13.04 0.66
C LEU A 275 -19.89 13.73 0.85
N ILE A 276 -20.86 13.08 1.50
CA ILE A 276 -22.15 13.71 1.80
C ILE A 276 -21.92 14.91 2.73
N THR A 277 -21.22 14.71 3.85
CA THR A 277 -20.97 15.75 4.85
C THR A 277 -20.18 16.92 4.27
N GLN A 278 -19.13 16.68 3.48
CA GLN A 278 -18.36 17.76 2.86
C GLN A 278 -19.20 18.54 1.84
N ASN A 279 -19.97 17.87 1.00
CA ASN A 279 -20.81 18.56 0.01
C ASN A 279 -22.00 19.29 0.63
N LEU A 280 -22.46 18.89 1.82
CA LEU A 280 -23.49 19.61 2.56
C LEU A 280 -23.00 20.95 3.12
N LYS A 281 -21.70 21.08 3.44
CA LYS A 281 -21.13 22.36 3.92
C LYS A 281 -21.27 23.50 2.91
N GLU A 282 -21.40 23.17 1.63
CA GLU A 282 -21.52 24.11 0.51
C GLU A 282 -22.98 24.54 0.24
N LEU A 283 -23.94 24.03 1.01
CA LEU A 283 -25.37 24.28 0.81
C LEU A 283 -25.99 24.89 2.07
N GLU A 284 -26.90 25.83 1.88
CA GLU A 284 -27.74 26.39 2.94
C GLU A 284 -29.08 25.64 2.97
N PHE A 285 -29.53 25.28 4.18
CA PHE A 285 -30.81 24.62 4.40
C PHE A 285 -31.53 25.23 5.60
N ASP A 286 -32.82 25.51 5.45
CA ASP A 286 -33.68 25.90 6.57
C ASP A 286 -33.92 24.71 7.52
N CYS A 287 -34.13 23.52 6.94
CA CYS A 287 -34.27 22.27 7.66
C CYS A 287 -33.84 21.11 6.76
N LEU A 288 -32.93 20.27 7.24
CA LEU A 288 -32.48 19.09 6.52
C LEU A 288 -33.48 17.94 6.75
N PRO A 289 -34.02 17.30 5.69
CA PRO A 289 -35.05 16.27 5.85
C PRO A 289 -34.57 15.04 6.62
N ILE A 290 -33.27 14.72 6.52
CA ILE A 290 -32.61 13.63 7.23
C ILE A 290 -31.12 13.95 7.34
N THR A 291 -30.48 13.61 8.46
CA THR A 291 -29.03 13.79 8.58
C THR A 291 -28.27 12.66 7.88
N PRO A 292 -27.01 12.88 7.45
CA PRO A 292 -26.17 11.84 6.87
C PRO A 292 -26.03 10.61 7.76
N GLU A 293 -25.95 10.82 9.08
CA GLU A 293 -25.81 9.76 10.08
C GLU A 293 -27.08 8.92 10.17
N VAL A 294 -28.26 9.55 10.19
CA VAL A 294 -29.55 8.83 10.22
C VAL A 294 -29.76 8.05 8.93
N TYR A 295 -29.52 8.68 7.77
CA TYR A 295 -29.63 8.04 6.47
C TYR A 295 -28.72 6.82 6.36
N LEU A 296 -27.42 6.97 6.64
CA LEU A 296 -26.48 5.84 6.55
C LEU A 296 -26.72 4.80 7.64
N THR A 297 -27.16 5.18 8.84
CA THR A 297 -27.54 4.19 9.87
C THR A 297 -28.69 3.32 9.37
N ARG A 298 -29.72 3.89 8.75
CA ARG A 298 -30.83 3.13 8.14
C ARG A 298 -30.35 2.26 6.99
N VAL A 299 -29.48 2.79 6.11
CA VAL A 299 -28.90 2.01 5.00
C VAL A 299 -28.02 0.87 5.50
N ILE A 300 -27.28 1.01 6.60
CA ILE A 300 -26.38 -0.03 7.13
C ILE A 300 -27.17 -1.08 7.93
N SER A 301 -28.03 -0.63 8.86
CA SER A 301 -28.71 -1.50 9.82
C SER A 301 -30.04 -2.07 9.31
N GLY A 302 -30.72 -1.37 8.40
CA GLY A 302 -32.10 -1.68 8.01
C GLY A 302 -33.14 -1.31 9.06
N LEU A 303 -32.76 -0.66 10.16
CA LEU A 303 -33.69 -0.27 11.22
C LEU A 303 -34.63 0.85 10.74
N GLY A 304 -35.91 0.71 11.09
CA GLY A 304 -36.94 1.73 10.80
C GLY A 304 -37.43 1.76 9.36
N LEU A 305 -37.13 0.71 8.56
CA LEU A 305 -37.68 0.54 7.21
C LEU A 305 -38.99 -0.24 7.29
N ASN A 306 -40.06 0.35 6.78
CA ASN A 306 -41.42 -0.19 6.88
C ASN A 306 -42.07 -0.45 5.52
N SER A 307 -41.50 0.10 4.44
CA SER A 307 -42.04 0.00 3.08
C SER A 307 -40.95 -0.25 2.04
N GLU A 308 -41.29 -0.92 0.94
CA GLU A 308 -40.42 -1.02 -0.24
C GLU A 308 -40.23 0.34 -0.96
N GLU A 309 -41.12 1.30 -0.66
CA GLU A 309 -41.05 2.66 -1.16
C GLU A 309 -39.98 3.49 -0.44
N ASP A 310 -39.55 3.07 0.77
CA ASP A 310 -38.51 3.75 1.54
C ASP A 310 -37.21 3.84 0.73
N ILE A 311 -36.64 5.04 0.60
CA ILE A 311 -35.45 5.28 -0.22
C ILE A 311 -34.29 4.39 0.24
N GLU A 312 -34.07 4.27 1.55
CA GLU A 312 -33.05 3.45 2.17
C GLU A 312 -33.28 1.96 1.92
N TYR A 313 -34.55 1.51 1.88
CA TYR A 313 -34.88 0.13 1.49
C TYR A 313 -34.48 -0.12 0.03
N GLN A 314 -34.82 0.79 -0.88
CA GLN A 314 -34.45 0.65 -2.29
C GLN A 314 -32.93 0.64 -2.48
N VAL A 315 -32.19 1.50 -1.76
CA VAL A 315 -30.72 1.50 -1.75
C VAL A 315 -30.22 0.15 -1.27
N ARG A 316 -30.72 -0.34 -0.13
CA ARG A 316 -30.34 -1.63 0.44
C ARG A 316 -30.61 -2.78 -0.52
N ASN A 317 -31.79 -2.83 -1.14
CA ASN A 317 -32.14 -3.87 -2.09
C ASN A 317 -31.17 -3.88 -3.30
N TYR A 318 -30.81 -2.70 -3.79
CA TYR A 318 -29.81 -2.59 -4.85
C TYR A 318 -28.42 -3.04 -4.39
N LEU A 319 -27.96 -2.63 -3.20
CA LEU A 319 -26.67 -3.05 -2.65
C LEU A 319 -26.62 -4.58 -2.44
N GLN A 320 -27.71 -5.19 -1.98
CA GLN A 320 -27.85 -6.64 -1.82
C GLN A 320 -27.61 -7.39 -3.15
N SER A 321 -28.11 -6.84 -4.26
CA SER A 321 -27.89 -7.41 -5.60
C SER A 321 -26.41 -7.45 -6.02
N LEU A 322 -25.55 -6.67 -5.36
CA LEU A 322 -24.11 -6.52 -5.66
C LEU A 322 -23.19 -7.19 -4.61
N VAL A 323 -23.73 -7.93 -3.64
CA VAL A 323 -22.95 -8.53 -2.54
C VAL A 323 -21.95 -9.57 -3.06
N ARG A 324 -22.35 -10.38 -4.05
CA ARG A 324 -21.54 -11.46 -4.62
C ARG A 324 -20.47 -10.98 -5.60
N GLU A 325 -20.45 -9.69 -5.91
CA GLU A 325 -19.55 -9.13 -6.90
C GLU A 325 -18.31 -8.50 -6.27
N SER A 326 -17.16 -8.69 -6.91
CA SER A 326 -15.89 -8.15 -6.45
C SER A 326 -15.95 -6.63 -6.24
N THR A 327 -15.23 -6.16 -5.21
CA THR A 327 -15.37 -4.81 -4.67
C THR A 327 -14.94 -3.72 -5.64
N SER A 328 -13.96 -3.94 -6.51
CA SER A 328 -13.45 -2.91 -7.43
C SER A 328 -14.42 -2.55 -8.56
N TYR A 329 -15.12 -3.54 -9.14
CA TYR A 329 -16.07 -3.33 -10.24
C TYR A 329 -17.44 -2.84 -9.74
N ALA A 330 -17.85 -3.25 -8.54
CA ALA A 330 -19.11 -2.82 -7.95
C ALA A 330 -18.99 -1.53 -7.11
N LEU A 331 -17.77 -1.09 -6.73
CA LEU A 331 -17.54 0.09 -5.87
C LEU A 331 -18.34 1.31 -6.33
N LEU A 332 -18.24 1.64 -7.62
CA LEU A 332 -18.85 2.84 -8.18
C LEU A 332 -20.38 2.74 -8.22
N CYS A 333 -20.92 1.55 -8.46
CA CYS A 333 -22.35 1.27 -8.41
C CYS A 333 -22.87 1.39 -6.96
N LYS A 334 -22.14 0.82 -5.99
CA LYS A 334 -22.46 0.89 -4.56
C LYS A 334 -22.49 2.34 -4.08
N LEU A 335 -21.44 3.11 -4.36
CA LEU A 335 -21.37 4.54 -4.04
C LEU A 335 -22.46 5.35 -4.73
N SER A 336 -22.64 5.18 -6.04
CA SER A 336 -23.65 5.95 -6.77
C SER A 336 -25.06 5.64 -6.28
N ALA A 337 -25.38 4.39 -5.92
CA ALA A 337 -26.68 4.06 -5.36
C ALA A 337 -26.93 4.77 -4.01
N ILE A 338 -25.93 4.78 -3.11
CA ILE A 338 -26.01 5.51 -1.84
C ILE A 338 -26.20 7.02 -2.09
N PHE A 339 -25.45 7.61 -3.02
CA PHE A 339 -25.58 9.04 -3.33
C PHE A 339 -26.88 9.38 -4.05
N LYS A 340 -27.42 8.47 -4.87
CA LYS A 340 -28.74 8.66 -5.47
C LYS A 340 -29.83 8.67 -4.41
N GLY A 341 -29.80 7.73 -3.46
CA GLY A 341 -30.74 7.74 -2.35
C GLY A 341 -30.66 9.03 -1.54
N TRP A 342 -29.44 9.50 -1.22
CA TRP A 342 -29.24 10.78 -0.56
C TRP A 342 -29.83 11.97 -1.34
N ASN A 343 -29.54 12.05 -2.64
CA ASN A 343 -30.04 13.12 -3.49
C ASN A 343 -31.57 13.12 -3.62
N LEU A 344 -32.21 11.94 -3.60
CA LEU A 344 -33.67 11.83 -3.63
C LEU A 344 -34.32 12.44 -2.38
N HIS A 345 -33.73 12.27 -1.18
CA HIS A 345 -34.17 12.96 0.04
C HIS A 345 -34.11 14.49 -0.09
N LEU A 346 -33.14 15.00 -0.87
CA LEU A 346 -32.99 16.43 -1.15
C LEU A 346 -33.76 16.92 -2.38
N ASN A 347 -34.61 16.08 -2.99
CA ASN A 347 -35.32 16.37 -4.25
C ASN A 347 -34.38 16.73 -5.43
N ILE A 348 -33.13 16.26 -5.39
CA ILE A 348 -32.13 16.52 -6.43
C ILE A 348 -32.27 15.44 -7.53
N PRO A 349 -32.43 15.82 -8.82
CA PRO A 349 -32.62 14.86 -9.91
C PRO A 349 -31.44 13.92 -10.10
N VAL A 350 -31.71 12.62 -10.10
CA VAL A 350 -30.72 11.54 -10.32
C VAL A 350 -30.90 10.86 -11.68
N THR A 351 -29.85 10.19 -12.18
CA THR A 351 -29.93 9.45 -13.44
C THR A 351 -30.99 8.35 -13.37
N GLY A 352 -31.98 8.43 -14.26
CA GLY A 352 -33.09 7.47 -14.34
C GLY A 352 -34.15 7.61 -13.25
N ASN A 353 -34.09 8.66 -12.42
CA ASN A 353 -35.04 8.94 -11.34
C ASN A 353 -35.25 7.75 -10.36
N LYS A 354 -34.21 6.95 -10.15
CA LYS A 354 -34.23 5.79 -9.27
C LYS A 354 -32.83 5.49 -8.72
N VAL A 355 -32.76 4.80 -7.58
CA VAL A 355 -31.49 4.48 -6.90
C VAL A 355 -30.60 3.50 -7.68
N SER A 356 -31.19 2.66 -8.53
CA SER A 356 -30.42 1.69 -9.33
C SER A 356 -29.52 2.39 -10.36
N VAL A 357 -28.33 1.82 -10.56
CA VAL A 357 -27.29 2.38 -11.43
C VAL A 357 -27.24 1.60 -12.74
N LYS A 358 -27.17 2.29 -13.89
CA LYS A 358 -26.93 1.63 -15.19
C LYS A 358 -25.55 0.97 -15.20
N ARG A 359 -25.49 -0.28 -15.62
CA ARG A 359 -24.27 -1.11 -15.59
C ARG A 359 -23.75 -1.43 -16.98
N VAL A 360 -22.45 -1.69 -17.08
CA VAL A 360 -21.81 -2.20 -18.28
C VAL A 360 -22.28 -3.65 -18.44
N ALA A 361 -22.70 -4.02 -19.66
CA ALA A 361 -23.11 -5.38 -19.95
C ALA A 361 -22.01 -6.39 -19.57
N GLN A 362 -22.40 -7.56 -19.10
CA GLN A 362 -21.42 -8.59 -18.73
C GLN A 362 -20.78 -9.24 -19.96
N PHE A 363 -21.56 -9.35 -21.03
CA PHE A 363 -21.15 -9.96 -22.29
C PHE A 363 -21.62 -9.10 -23.47
N LYS A 364 -20.87 -9.17 -24.56
CA LYS A 364 -21.31 -8.70 -25.89
C LYS A 364 -21.37 -9.91 -26.83
N ARG A 365 -22.32 -9.92 -27.77
CA ARG A 365 -22.35 -10.94 -28.83
C ARG A 365 -21.42 -10.53 -29.97
N ASP A 366 -20.61 -11.45 -30.47
CA ASP A 366 -19.86 -11.27 -31.72
C ASP A 366 -20.76 -11.46 -32.95
N ALA A 367 -20.17 -11.34 -34.15
CA ALA A 367 -20.90 -11.49 -35.42
C ALA A 367 -21.49 -12.90 -35.62
N ASP A 368 -20.92 -13.89 -34.93
CA ASP A 368 -21.32 -15.30 -34.98
C ASP A 368 -22.27 -15.67 -33.82
N GLY A 369 -22.62 -14.70 -32.96
CA GLY A 369 -23.55 -14.85 -31.85
C GLY A 369 -22.93 -15.34 -30.53
N ASN A 370 -21.61 -15.55 -30.47
CA ASN A 370 -20.91 -16.00 -29.26
C ASN A 370 -20.84 -14.89 -28.21
N LYS A 371 -20.97 -15.25 -26.93
CA LYS A 371 -20.88 -14.32 -25.80
C LYS A 371 -19.42 -14.07 -25.43
N LEU A 372 -18.92 -12.87 -25.72
CA LEU A 372 -17.59 -12.40 -25.28
C LEU A 372 -17.70 -11.61 -23.98
N PRO A 373 -16.95 -11.95 -22.92
CA PRO A 373 -16.96 -11.21 -21.66
C PRO A 373 -16.35 -9.81 -21.85
N LEU A 374 -16.96 -8.79 -21.25
CA LEU A 374 -16.43 -7.43 -21.30
C LEU A 374 -15.44 -7.18 -20.14
N PRO A 375 -14.29 -6.51 -20.40
CA PRO A 375 -13.25 -6.27 -19.38
C PRO A 375 -13.70 -5.32 -18.25
N SER A 376 -14.86 -4.67 -18.38
CA SER A 376 -15.46 -3.84 -17.33
C SER A 376 -16.90 -4.27 -17.04
N ALA A 377 -17.21 -5.56 -17.26
CA ALA A 377 -18.49 -6.17 -16.97
C ALA A 377 -19.01 -5.78 -15.58
N GLY A 378 -20.24 -5.28 -15.52
CA GLY A 378 -20.88 -4.91 -14.26
C GLY A 378 -20.42 -3.60 -13.62
N ASN A 379 -19.45 -2.88 -14.20
CA ASN A 379 -19.08 -1.55 -13.72
C ASN A 379 -20.17 -0.50 -14.04
N ILE A 380 -20.04 0.72 -13.52
CA ILE A 380 -20.95 1.83 -13.80
C ILE A 380 -20.92 2.23 -15.28
N ASN A 381 -22.11 2.37 -15.89
CA ASN A 381 -22.34 2.75 -17.28
C ASN A 381 -23.20 4.02 -17.38
N GLU A 382 -22.94 4.96 -16.48
CA GLU A 382 -23.54 6.29 -16.43
C GLU A 382 -22.56 7.28 -15.78
N ALA A 383 -22.94 8.56 -15.71
CA ALA A 383 -22.23 9.55 -14.90
C ALA A 383 -22.18 9.09 -13.43
N PHE A 384 -21.03 9.25 -12.77
CA PHE A 384 -20.92 9.00 -11.34
C PHE A 384 -21.86 9.95 -10.59
N THR A 385 -22.65 9.44 -9.65
CA THR A 385 -23.52 10.31 -8.87
C THR A 385 -22.69 11.02 -7.81
N VAL A 386 -22.82 12.34 -7.72
CA VAL A 386 -22.16 13.16 -6.70
C VAL A 386 -23.24 13.62 -5.72
N PRO A 387 -23.07 13.44 -4.40
CA PRO A 387 -24.08 13.89 -3.44
C PRO A 387 -24.25 15.40 -3.53
N CYS A 388 -25.46 15.88 -3.28
CA CYS A 388 -25.81 17.31 -3.28
C CYS A 388 -25.70 18.02 -4.64
N LEU A 389 -25.44 17.29 -5.75
CA LEU A 389 -25.39 17.85 -7.10
C LEU A 389 -26.37 17.13 -8.03
N ALA A 390 -27.01 17.90 -8.91
CA ALA A 390 -27.87 17.35 -9.97
C ALA A 390 -27.09 16.46 -10.95
N LYS A 391 -27.80 15.55 -11.62
CA LYS A 391 -27.20 14.63 -12.60
C LYS A 391 -26.32 15.35 -13.63
N GLY A 392 -25.08 14.89 -13.77
CA GLY A 392 -24.14 15.41 -14.76
C GLY A 392 -24.25 14.74 -16.13
N THR A 393 -23.55 15.30 -17.11
CA THR A 393 -23.45 14.71 -18.46
C THR A 393 -22.71 13.37 -18.43
N ILE A 394 -23.18 12.41 -19.22
CA ILE A 394 -22.52 11.11 -19.35
C ILE A 394 -21.12 11.30 -19.96
N PRO A 395 -20.05 10.75 -19.37
CA PRO A 395 -18.70 10.94 -19.87
C PRO A 395 -18.51 10.35 -21.28
N LYS A 396 -17.84 11.09 -22.19
CA LYS A 396 -17.58 10.66 -23.59
C LYS A 396 -16.94 9.27 -23.71
N ARG A 397 -16.13 8.85 -22.72
CA ARG A 397 -15.49 7.53 -22.68
C ARG A 397 -16.50 6.39 -22.55
N ILE A 398 -17.61 6.61 -21.86
CA ILE A 398 -18.70 5.64 -21.71
C ILE A 398 -19.46 5.48 -23.03
N HIS A 399 -19.73 6.59 -23.73
CA HIS A 399 -20.31 6.55 -25.09
C HIS A 399 -19.43 5.79 -26.10
N LYS A 400 -18.09 5.87 -25.96
CA LYS A 400 -17.19 5.07 -26.79
C LYS A 400 -17.25 3.58 -26.42
N GLN A 401 -17.30 3.24 -25.13
CA GLN A 401 -17.41 1.84 -24.68
C GLN A 401 -18.69 1.14 -25.17
N SER A 402 -19.82 1.84 -25.24
CA SER A 402 -21.06 1.28 -25.82
C SER A 402 -20.95 1.07 -27.34
N ASN A 403 -20.12 1.86 -28.02
CA ASN A 403 -20.08 1.93 -29.49
C ASN A 403 -18.86 1.23 -30.13
N ILE A 404 -17.95 0.60 -29.37
CA ILE A 404 -16.81 -0.12 -29.94
C ILE A 404 -17.29 -1.41 -30.63
N GLN A 405 -17.31 -1.41 -31.97
CA GLN A 405 -17.13 -2.65 -32.76
C GLN A 405 -15.63 -2.96 -32.75
N ILE A 406 -15.26 -4.16 -32.27
CA ILE A 406 -13.87 -4.63 -32.37
C ILE A 406 -13.65 -4.98 -33.84
N LYS A 407 -12.85 -4.18 -34.55
CA LYS A 407 -12.29 -4.61 -35.84
C LYS A 407 -11.27 -5.72 -35.55
N LYS A 408 -11.34 -6.78 -36.36
CA LYS A 408 -10.55 -8.02 -36.30
C LYS A 408 -9.09 -7.79 -35.94
#